data_AF-A0A2D8FR16-F1
#
_entry.id   AF-A0A2D8FR16-F1
#
_cell.length_a   1.000
_cell.length_b   1.000
_cell.length_c   1.000
_cell.angle_alpha   90.00
_cell.angle_beta   90.00
_cell.angle_gamma   90.00
#
_symmetry.space_group_name_H-M   'P 1'
#
loop_
_entity.id
_entity.type
_entity.pdbx_description
1 polymer ?
#
loop_
_entity_poly.entity_id
_entity_poly.type
_entity_poly.pdbx_seq_one_letter_code
_entity_poly.pdbx_strand_id
1 'polypeptide(L)'
;MRRDMDFGEMGDVEGALRAEGVGLAPISTGDASLVAGGVTVLATATASDIAEGRLKGLIVPGGAQDATGLAAVRALIDLARANQLPVIAFADGVDVAADRFGVAAQAPGALFNGEQVQLVNARPDLAAVVAAL
;
A
#
# COMPACT_ATOMS: atom_id res chain seq x y z
N MET A 1 -5.87 0.57 7.16
CA MET A 1 -6.63 1.41 6.20
C MET A 1 -7.27 2.59 6.93
N ARG A 2 -7.07 3.85 6.51
CA ARG A 2 -7.20 5.05 7.38
C ARG A 2 -8.35 6.01 6.99
N ARG A 3 -8.58 7.00 7.88
CA ARG A 3 -9.58 8.10 7.86
C ARG A 3 -9.61 8.94 6.57
N ASP A 4 -8.49 9.03 5.86
CA ASP A 4 -8.31 9.86 4.68
C ASP A 4 -7.53 9.10 3.60
N MET A 5 -7.88 7.83 3.37
CA MET A 5 -7.22 6.99 2.38
C MET A 5 -7.39 7.58 0.99
N ASP A 6 -6.28 7.95 0.35
CA ASP A 6 -6.28 8.58 -0.96
C ASP A 6 -5.48 7.74 -1.97
N PHE A 7 -6.12 7.38 -3.07
CA PHE A 7 -5.46 6.73 -4.20
C PHE A 7 -5.15 7.75 -5.32
N GLY A 8 -5.42 9.04 -5.08
CA GLY A 8 -5.23 10.13 -6.00
C GLY A 8 -6.04 9.96 -7.27
N GLU A 9 -5.42 10.30 -8.40
CA GLU A 9 -6.03 10.22 -9.74
C GLU A 9 -6.46 8.80 -10.14
N MET A 10 -5.98 7.77 -9.43
CA MET A 10 -6.33 6.38 -9.69
C MET A 10 -7.75 6.04 -9.24
N GLY A 11 -8.38 6.83 -8.36
CA GLY A 11 -9.77 6.64 -7.91
C GLY A 11 -9.99 5.32 -7.16
N ASP A 12 -11.04 4.56 -7.51
CA ASP A 12 -11.37 3.28 -6.84
C ASP A 12 -10.41 2.15 -7.23
N VAL A 13 -9.22 2.19 -6.62
CA VAL A 13 -8.18 1.17 -6.76
C VAL A 13 -8.59 -0.12 -6.06
N GLU A 14 -9.30 -0.06 -4.93
CA GLU A 14 -9.70 -1.27 -4.23
C GLU A 14 -10.68 -2.11 -5.05
N GLY A 15 -11.68 -1.47 -5.66
CA GLY A 15 -12.62 -2.13 -6.58
C GLY A 15 -11.90 -2.76 -7.77
N ALA A 16 -10.92 -2.05 -8.35
CA ALA A 16 -10.11 -2.57 -9.45
C ALA A 16 -9.29 -3.80 -9.02
N LEU A 17 -8.59 -3.75 -7.88
CA LEU A 17 -7.81 -4.88 -7.37
C LEU A 17 -8.70 -6.09 -7.04
N ARG A 18 -9.88 -5.87 -6.46
CA ARG A 18 -10.85 -6.96 -6.20
C ARG A 18 -11.39 -7.56 -7.49
N ALA A 19 -11.58 -6.76 -8.54
CA ALA A 19 -12.00 -7.26 -9.86
C ALA A 19 -10.93 -8.18 -10.50
N GLU A 20 -9.65 -7.92 -10.23
CA GLU A 20 -8.53 -8.80 -10.62
C GLU A 20 -8.34 -10.01 -9.68
N GLY A 21 -9.23 -10.22 -8.71
CA GLY A 21 -9.20 -11.36 -7.79
C GLY A 21 -8.29 -11.18 -6.57
N VAL A 22 -7.81 -9.96 -6.30
CA VAL A 22 -6.94 -9.68 -5.14
C VAL A 22 -7.78 -9.57 -3.85
N GLY A 23 -7.44 -10.40 -2.87
CA GLY A 23 -7.94 -10.26 -1.50
C GLY A 23 -7.21 -9.14 -0.75
N LEU A 24 -7.96 -8.18 -0.21
CA LEU A 24 -7.39 -7.07 0.57
C LEU A 24 -7.58 -7.34 2.07
N ALA A 25 -6.48 -7.31 2.82
CA ALA A 25 -6.47 -7.48 4.27
C ALA A 25 -6.00 -6.17 4.94
N PRO A 26 -6.91 -5.38 5.54
CA PRO A 26 -6.53 -4.13 6.18
C PRO A 26 -5.60 -4.36 7.38
N ILE A 27 -4.48 -3.62 7.42
CA ILE A 27 -3.62 -3.50 8.60
C ILE A 27 -3.92 -2.17 9.30
N SER A 28 -4.03 -2.20 10.63
CA SER A 28 -4.07 -0.98 11.44
C SER A 28 -2.66 -0.55 11.82
N THR A 29 -2.34 0.72 11.67
CA THR A 29 -1.07 1.33 12.10
C THR A 29 -1.20 2.09 13.42
N GLY A 30 -2.33 1.96 14.12
CA GLY A 30 -2.57 2.58 15.42
C GLY A 30 -3.71 1.90 16.20
N ASP A 31 -3.95 2.36 17.41
CA ASP A 31 -4.95 1.78 18.33
C ASP A 31 -6.40 2.23 18.03
N ALA A 32 -6.57 3.26 17.19
CA ALA A 32 -7.88 3.74 16.81
C ALA A 32 -8.51 2.85 15.73
N SER A 33 -9.82 2.60 15.87
CA SER A 33 -10.62 1.94 14.83
C SER A 33 -10.41 2.60 13.47
N LEU A 34 -10.21 1.77 12.45
CA LEU A 34 -10.10 2.23 11.07
C LEU A 34 -11.49 2.72 10.65
N VAL A 35 -11.66 3.97 10.27
CA VAL A 35 -12.96 4.51 9.81
C VAL A 35 -12.77 5.10 8.43
N ALA A 36 -13.51 4.66 7.42
CA ALA A 36 -13.48 5.19 6.06
C ALA A 36 -14.93 5.51 5.61
N GLY A 37 -15.21 6.74 5.20
CA GLY A 37 -16.55 7.14 4.74
C GLY A 37 -17.67 6.94 5.77
N GLY A 38 -17.35 6.97 7.07
CA GLY A 38 -18.30 6.68 8.16
C GLY A 38 -18.47 5.19 8.50
N VAL A 39 -17.75 4.29 7.82
CA VAL A 39 -17.76 2.85 8.09
C VAL A 39 -16.51 2.47 8.89
N THR A 40 -16.70 1.74 9.99
CA THR A 40 -15.59 1.13 10.73
C THR A 40 -15.09 -0.12 10.01
N VAL A 41 -13.85 -0.10 9.58
CA VAL A 41 -13.12 -1.24 9.04
C VAL A 41 -12.39 -1.94 10.20
N LEU A 42 -12.46 -3.26 10.26
CA LEU A 42 -11.67 -4.04 11.20
C LEU A 42 -10.37 -4.45 10.52
N ALA A 43 -9.26 -4.31 11.24
CA ALA A 43 -7.99 -4.86 10.76
C ALA A 43 -8.10 -6.39 10.73
N THR A 44 -7.73 -7.00 9.60
CA THR A 44 -7.73 -8.46 9.41
C THR A 44 -6.34 -9.02 9.20
N ALA A 45 -5.32 -8.16 9.11
CA ALA A 45 -3.92 -8.52 9.07
C ALA A 45 -3.09 -7.63 10.03
N THR A 46 -1.90 -8.12 10.34
CA THR A 46 -0.93 -7.51 11.24
C THR A 46 0.46 -7.46 10.60
N ALA A 47 1.41 -6.77 11.23
CA ALA A 47 2.81 -6.80 10.79
C ALA A 47 3.38 -8.23 10.79
N SER A 48 2.94 -9.11 11.70
CA SER A 48 3.40 -10.50 11.76
C SER A 48 3.01 -11.29 10.50
N ASP A 49 1.89 -10.98 9.86
CA ASP A 49 1.48 -11.62 8.59
C ASP A 49 2.48 -11.36 7.46
N ILE A 50 3.17 -10.20 7.48
CA ILE A 50 4.26 -9.89 6.55
C ILE A 50 5.46 -10.78 6.84
N ALA A 51 5.90 -10.83 8.10
CA ALA A 51 7.07 -11.59 8.52
C ALA A 51 6.90 -13.11 8.35
N GLU A 52 5.66 -13.60 8.45
CA GLU A 52 5.32 -15.01 8.30
C GLU A 52 5.02 -15.41 6.84
N GLY A 53 5.11 -14.47 5.89
CA GLY A 53 4.87 -14.73 4.47
C GLY A 53 3.42 -15.08 4.13
N ARG A 54 2.45 -14.65 4.97
CA ARG A 54 1.01 -14.88 4.77
C ARG A 54 0.38 -13.95 3.74
N LEU A 55 1.09 -12.89 3.36
CA LEU A 55 0.66 -11.88 2.38
C LEU A 55 1.47 -12.00 1.08
N LYS A 56 0.87 -11.58 -0.04
CA LYS A 56 1.52 -11.55 -1.37
C LYS A 56 2.07 -10.18 -1.76
N GLY A 57 1.61 -9.13 -1.09
CA GLY A 57 2.09 -7.77 -1.28
C GLY A 57 1.60 -6.86 -0.18
N LEU A 58 2.21 -5.69 -0.05
CA LEU A 58 1.76 -4.61 0.80
C LEU A 58 1.20 -3.49 -0.07
N ILE A 59 0.00 -3.00 0.26
CA ILE A 59 -0.58 -1.82 -0.40
C ILE A 59 -0.45 -0.60 0.53
N VAL A 60 0.16 0.46 0.03
CA VAL A 60 0.38 1.73 0.72
C VAL A 60 -0.43 2.82 0.01
N PRO A 61 -1.64 3.15 0.50
CA PRO A 61 -2.36 4.29 -0.01
C PRO A 61 -1.70 5.59 0.43
N GLY A 62 -2.03 6.66 -0.28
CA GLY A 62 -1.78 8.02 0.14
C GLY A 62 -2.72 8.50 1.25
N GLY A 63 -2.59 9.79 1.57
CA GLY A 63 -3.42 10.49 2.54
C GLY A 63 -2.65 11.05 3.73
N ALA A 64 -3.16 12.14 4.30
CA ALA A 64 -2.51 12.87 5.37
C ALA A 64 -2.20 11.98 6.58
N GLN A 65 -0.92 11.95 6.99
CA GLN A 65 -0.46 11.21 8.14
C GLN A 65 0.13 12.16 9.18
N ASP A 66 -0.25 11.97 10.44
CA ASP A 66 0.53 12.46 11.56
C ASP A 66 1.89 11.75 11.62
N ALA A 67 2.83 12.33 12.36
CA ALA A 67 4.20 11.81 12.44
C ALA A 67 4.26 10.35 12.92
N THR A 68 3.39 9.97 13.87
CA THR A 68 3.27 8.60 14.39
C THR A 68 2.79 7.63 13.33
N GLY A 69 1.72 7.98 12.61
CA GLY A 69 1.19 7.14 11.53
C GLY A 69 2.19 6.98 10.39
N LEU A 70 2.90 8.06 10.02
CA LEU A 70 3.94 8.00 9.00
C LEU A 70 5.10 7.09 9.41
N ALA A 71 5.55 7.17 10.67
CA ALA A 71 6.58 6.27 11.19
C ALA A 71 6.13 4.79 11.13
N ALA A 72 4.87 4.50 11.48
CA ALA A 72 4.33 3.15 11.41
C ALA A 72 4.22 2.63 9.97
N VAL A 73 3.80 3.45 9.01
CA VAL A 73 3.77 3.07 7.58
C VAL A 73 5.18 2.81 7.06
N ARG A 74 6.15 3.67 7.38
CA ARG A 74 7.55 3.45 7.03
C ARG A 74 8.07 2.13 7.59
N ALA A 75 7.74 1.79 8.83
CA ALA A 75 8.13 0.52 9.45
C ALA A 75 7.52 -0.70 8.75
N LEU A 76 6.26 -0.61 8.29
CA LEU A 76 5.63 -1.68 7.50
C LEU A 76 6.29 -1.84 6.11
N ILE A 77 6.65 -0.74 5.46
CA ILE A 77 7.39 -0.78 4.18
C ILE A 77 8.77 -1.41 4.38
N ASP A 78 9.47 -1.04 5.46
CA ASP A 78 10.76 -1.64 5.80
C ASP A 78 10.66 -3.13 6.06
N LEU A 79 9.60 -3.55 6.77
CA LEU A 79 9.33 -4.94 7.05
C LEU A 79 9.02 -5.71 5.74
N ALA A 80 8.19 -5.15 4.87
CA ALA A 80 7.89 -5.75 3.56
C ALA A 80 9.18 -5.89 2.73
N ARG A 81 9.99 -4.83 2.64
CA ARG A 81 11.27 -4.84 1.94
C ARG A 81 12.23 -5.90 2.51
N ALA A 82 12.37 -5.98 3.83
CA ALA A 82 13.24 -6.97 4.49
C ALA A 82 12.81 -8.42 4.22
N ASN A 83 11.52 -8.64 3.98
CA ASN A 83 10.95 -9.95 3.65
C ASN A 83 10.74 -10.16 2.14
N GLN A 84 11.34 -9.30 1.28
CA GLN A 84 11.22 -9.37 -0.17
C GLN A 84 9.76 -9.37 -0.66
N LEU A 85 8.87 -8.75 0.11
CA LEU A 85 7.45 -8.62 -0.21
C LEU A 85 7.25 -7.39 -1.12
N PRO A 86 6.61 -7.54 -2.29
CA PRO A 86 6.33 -6.41 -3.16
C PRO A 86 5.45 -5.36 -2.47
N VAL A 87 5.71 -4.09 -2.74
CA VAL A 87 4.95 -2.95 -2.20
C VAL A 87 4.31 -2.20 -3.36
N ILE A 88 3.00 -2.04 -3.35
CA ILE A 88 2.27 -1.19 -4.29
C ILE A 88 1.86 0.08 -3.54
N ALA A 89 2.33 1.24 -3.99
CA ALA A 89 2.02 2.52 -3.40
C ALA A 89 1.23 3.42 -4.34
N PHE A 90 0.46 4.34 -3.78
CA PHE A 90 -0.41 5.27 -4.52
C PHE A 90 -0.31 6.68 -3.97
N ALA A 91 -0.55 7.68 -4.82
CA ALA A 91 -0.50 9.11 -4.49
C ALA A 91 0.78 9.48 -3.70
N ASP A 92 0.67 10.25 -2.62
CA ASP A 92 1.77 10.61 -1.72
C ASP A 92 2.41 9.40 -1.01
N GLY A 93 1.75 8.25 -0.98
CA GLY A 93 2.35 6.99 -0.57
C GLY A 93 3.50 6.53 -1.47
N VAL A 94 3.52 6.95 -2.75
CA VAL A 94 4.62 6.66 -3.69
C VAL A 94 5.91 7.29 -3.22
N ASP A 95 5.89 8.55 -2.80
CA ASP A 95 7.07 9.26 -2.29
C ASP A 95 7.60 8.61 -1.01
N VAL A 96 6.69 8.17 -0.12
CA VAL A 96 7.07 7.44 1.10
C VAL A 96 7.75 6.12 0.77
N ALA A 97 7.20 5.33 -0.16
CA ALA A 97 7.81 4.07 -0.57
C ALA A 97 9.15 4.30 -1.29
N ALA A 98 9.21 5.25 -2.23
CA ALA A 98 10.41 5.62 -2.97
C ALA A 98 11.59 5.96 -2.05
N ASP A 99 11.34 6.78 -1.01
CA ASP A 99 12.32 7.10 0.03
C ASP A 99 12.84 5.85 0.76
N ARG A 100 11.96 4.91 1.14
CA ARG A 100 12.35 3.68 1.84
C ARG A 100 13.09 2.68 0.96
N PHE A 101 12.79 2.66 -0.34
CA PHE A 101 13.50 1.82 -1.31
C PHE A 101 14.80 2.48 -1.84
N GLY A 102 14.99 3.78 -1.62
CA GLY A 102 16.17 4.52 -2.09
C GLY A 102 16.18 4.71 -3.60
N VAL A 103 14.99 4.76 -4.21
CA VAL A 103 14.78 4.85 -5.66
C VAL A 103 13.90 6.05 -5.98
N ALA A 104 14.06 6.64 -7.16
CA ALA A 104 13.16 7.69 -7.61
C ALA A 104 11.92 7.07 -8.27
N ALA A 105 10.73 7.48 -7.84
CA ALA A 105 9.46 7.10 -8.46
C ALA A 105 8.54 8.32 -8.51
N GLN A 106 7.97 8.62 -9.69
CA GLN A 106 7.09 9.77 -9.87
C GLN A 106 5.94 9.39 -10.79
N ALA A 107 4.84 8.93 -10.21
CA ALA A 107 3.61 8.53 -10.89
C ALA A 107 2.44 8.47 -9.90
N PRO A 108 1.17 8.45 -10.36
CA PRO A 108 0.00 8.24 -9.50
C PRO A 108 0.05 6.95 -8.66
N GLY A 109 0.75 5.92 -9.12
CA GLY A 109 1.10 4.74 -8.34
C GLY A 109 2.43 4.12 -8.77
N ALA A 110 2.95 3.21 -7.95
CA ALA A 110 4.18 2.48 -8.25
C ALA A 110 4.21 1.12 -7.55
N LEU A 111 4.70 0.09 -8.25
CA LEU A 111 5.07 -1.20 -7.69
C LEU A 111 6.58 -1.20 -7.43
N PHE A 112 6.95 -1.50 -6.19
CA PHE A 112 8.33 -1.68 -5.74
C PHE A 112 8.56 -3.15 -5.44
N ASN A 113 9.51 -3.76 -6.14
CA ASN A 113 9.91 -5.14 -5.94
C ASN A 113 11.44 -5.23 -5.86
N GLY A 114 11.98 -5.16 -4.64
CA GLY A 114 13.42 -5.02 -4.42
C GLY A 114 13.93 -3.70 -5.02
N GLU A 115 14.86 -3.78 -5.97
CA GLU A 115 15.40 -2.61 -6.68
C GLU A 115 14.60 -2.25 -7.93
N GLN A 116 13.63 -3.09 -8.33
CA GLN A 116 12.80 -2.85 -9.50
C GLN A 116 11.62 -1.97 -9.13
N VAL A 117 11.41 -0.91 -9.93
CA VAL A 117 10.26 -0.02 -9.82
C VAL A 117 9.49 -0.06 -11.13
N GLN A 118 8.20 -0.38 -11.04
CA GLN A 118 7.26 -0.26 -12.14
C GLN A 118 6.28 0.87 -11.83
N LEU A 119 6.32 1.93 -12.64
CA LEU A 119 5.40 3.06 -12.51
C LEU A 119 4.01 2.66 -13.02
N VAL A 120 2.98 3.13 -12.31
CA VAL A 120 1.57 2.89 -12.60
C VAL A 120 0.95 4.25 -12.88
N ASN A 121 0.70 4.54 -14.16
CA ASN A 121 0.28 5.88 -14.59
C ASN A 121 -1.24 6.01 -14.60
N ALA A 122 -1.94 4.91 -14.83
CA ALA A 122 -3.38 4.89 -14.85
C ALA A 122 -3.95 3.58 -14.29
N ARG A 123 -5.22 3.63 -13.88
CA ARG A 123 -5.95 2.47 -13.36
C ARG A 123 -5.87 1.21 -14.24
N PRO A 124 -5.95 1.28 -15.59
CA PRO A 124 -5.81 0.09 -16.43
C PRO A 124 -4.47 -0.64 -16.29
N ASP A 125 -3.42 0.05 -15.84
CA ASP A 125 -2.10 -0.54 -15.64
C ASP A 125 -2.05 -1.47 -14.40
N LEU A 126 -3.06 -1.40 -13.52
CA LEU A 126 -3.15 -2.22 -12.32
C LEU A 126 -3.21 -3.73 -12.62
N ALA A 127 -3.83 -4.14 -13.72
CA ALA A 127 -3.89 -5.55 -14.09
C ALA A 127 -2.48 -6.12 -14.33
N ALA A 128 -1.59 -5.36 -14.98
CA ALA A 128 -0.21 -5.76 -15.19
C ALA A 128 0.59 -5.82 -13.88
N VAL A 129 0.28 -4.93 -12.94
CA VAL A 129 0.88 -4.92 -11.59
C VAL A 129 0.45 -6.16 -10.80
N VAL A 130 -0.83 -6.50 -10.81
CA VAL A 130 -1.35 -7.69 -10.12
C VAL A 130 -0.79 -8.98 -10.70
N ALA A 131 -0.64 -9.06 -12.03
CA ALA A 131 -0.01 -10.21 -12.68
C ALA A 131 1.47 -10.39 -12.33
N ALA A 132 2.11 -9.38 -11.74
CA ALA A 132 3.51 -9.40 -11.32
C ALA A 132 3.72 -9.72 -9.83
N LEU A 133 2.64 -9.90 -9.05
CA LEU A 133 2.65 -10.31 -7.63
C LEU A 133 2.71 -11.84 -7.46
#